data_AF-A0A7S7KUB6-F1
#
_entry.id   AF-A0A7S7KUB6-F1
#
_cell.length_a   1.000
_cell.length_b   1.000
_cell.length_c   1.000
_cell.angle_alpha   90.00
_cell.angle_beta   90.00
_cell.angle_gamma   90.00
#
_symmetry.space_group_name_H-M   'P 1'
#
loop_
_entity.id
_entity.type
_entity.pdbx_description
1 polymer ?
#
loop_
_entity_poly.entity_id
_entity_poly.type
_entity_poly.pdbx_seq_one_letter_code
_entity_poly.pdbx_strand_id
1 'polypeptide(L)'
;MAAADFIKSLVPGAQKVRKKYNVLASLVIAQGCLESGFGTSGLSKQAYNLFGIKGTYNGKYVLMWTSEQDKYGNVERVQAKFRKYPSYAESLADLGSLYNRLDRYKAVVGETDYKKACRAVQKAGYATDINYANKLIIMIEQYKLMQYDDTSELPNEPDDPESPETPEEEPSFPSKEYAGNDIPLNKKLPSDVDFPQLHVSTKDGNDVVEVTGVIVDLTDDTTGKKSFTFTITKTESNATEFDLLINDNILYIDERRFKQQKYYITDVDLKQAKNVLTKTITANHIFTVLLAENRVDDTVTKKLTVKGAFDIALKGTDFSYVLEEPESKFATSEEENFGDKNSTELIDQLINDYELELDVDNYKIHVYKKMGKEIPFTFDSRYNMPGISIKTNSQNCSTRAWGYGAMSKDSKSTDKKPKYVFEPILYIHPEEKKFLREGKPKWADPIRDETIKKSGSMVSALKKHVNPYPETVVSVDYQYVYEPKLLKIEKPFWKGDTVHILADTADGTTYEDDVRLLTIQYNPLNPYSSPKLTFANFRKDIQDIAVNQAKKLREQKRYIDQILTAL
;
A
#
# COMPACT_ATOMS: atom_id res chain seq x y z
N MET A 1 0.66 31.21 -32.86
CA MET A 1 -0.80 31.18 -32.62
C MET A 1 -1.21 32.57 -32.19
N ALA A 2 -2.19 33.19 -32.84
CA ALA A 2 -2.72 34.47 -32.42
C ALA A 2 -3.68 34.29 -31.23
N ALA A 3 -3.96 35.38 -30.50
CA ALA A 3 -4.88 35.34 -29.36
C ALA A 3 -6.27 34.80 -29.73
N ALA A 4 -6.78 35.17 -30.91
CA ALA A 4 -8.06 34.70 -31.43
C ALA A 4 -8.07 33.19 -31.74
N ASP A 5 -6.99 32.65 -32.31
CA ASP A 5 -6.86 31.20 -32.57
C ASP A 5 -6.87 30.41 -31.26
N PHE A 6 -6.14 30.90 -30.25
CA PHE A 6 -6.07 30.28 -28.94
C PHE A 6 -7.42 30.29 -28.23
N ILE A 7 -8.10 31.44 -28.20
CA ILE A 7 -9.47 31.58 -27.69
C ILE A 7 -10.39 30.56 -28.37
N LYS A 8 -10.38 30.50 -29.72
CA LYS A 8 -11.19 29.56 -30.50
C LYS A 8 -10.91 28.09 -30.15
N SER A 9 -9.68 27.74 -29.78
CA SER A 9 -9.32 26.39 -29.33
C SER A 9 -9.90 26.01 -27.95
N LEU A 10 -10.18 26.99 -27.08
CA LEU A 10 -10.77 26.75 -25.76
C LEU A 10 -12.31 26.67 -25.77
N VAL A 11 -12.98 27.32 -26.73
CA VAL A 11 -14.46 27.46 -26.78
C VAL A 11 -15.20 26.13 -26.58
N PRO A 12 -14.90 25.01 -27.29
CA PRO A 12 -15.66 23.77 -27.12
C PRO A 12 -15.52 23.15 -25.72
N GLY A 13 -14.34 23.26 -25.11
CA GLY A 13 -14.11 22.80 -23.74
C GLY A 13 -14.81 23.70 -22.71
N ALA A 14 -14.76 25.01 -22.90
CA ALA A 14 -15.43 25.98 -22.02
C ALA A 14 -16.97 25.87 -22.08
N GLN A 15 -17.55 25.59 -23.25
CA GLN A 15 -18.98 25.30 -23.39
C GLN A 15 -19.37 23.96 -22.74
N LYS A 16 -18.54 22.91 -22.84
CA LYS A 16 -18.73 21.67 -22.05
C LYS A 16 -18.65 21.95 -20.53
N VAL A 17 -17.78 22.86 -20.08
CA VAL A 17 -17.71 23.31 -18.67
C VAL A 17 -18.97 24.06 -18.24
N ARG A 18 -19.50 24.97 -19.07
CA ARG A 18 -20.77 25.68 -18.79
C ARG A 18 -21.94 24.71 -18.67
N LYS A 19 -22.05 23.72 -19.57
CA LYS A 19 -23.07 22.66 -19.45
C LYS A 19 -22.92 21.80 -18.19
N LYS A 20 -21.70 21.31 -17.88
CA LYS A 20 -21.49 20.32 -16.81
C LYS A 20 -21.43 20.91 -15.40
N TYR A 21 -20.89 22.13 -15.24
CA TYR A 21 -20.61 22.74 -13.93
C TYR A 21 -21.25 24.12 -13.75
N ASN A 22 -22.08 24.58 -14.70
CA ASN A 22 -22.77 25.86 -14.66
C ASN A 22 -21.86 27.10 -14.48
N VAL A 23 -20.56 26.99 -14.78
CA VAL A 23 -19.59 28.11 -14.75
C VAL A 23 -19.55 28.78 -16.13
N LEU A 24 -19.63 30.11 -16.18
CA LEU A 24 -19.56 30.89 -17.43
C LEU A 24 -18.34 30.51 -18.29
N ALA A 25 -18.58 30.19 -19.55
CA ALA A 25 -17.54 29.88 -20.53
C ALA A 25 -16.65 31.10 -20.80
N SER A 26 -17.21 32.31 -20.79
CA SER A 26 -16.46 33.56 -20.95
C SER A 26 -15.42 33.76 -19.85
N LEU A 27 -15.79 33.49 -18.60
CA LEU A 27 -14.89 33.48 -17.43
C LEU A 27 -13.78 32.44 -17.60
N VAL A 28 -14.14 31.21 -17.92
CA VAL A 28 -13.20 30.08 -18.07
C VAL A 28 -12.21 30.32 -19.21
N ILE A 29 -12.65 30.88 -20.34
CA ILE A 29 -11.76 31.28 -21.45
C ILE A 29 -10.85 32.45 -21.04
N ALA A 30 -11.38 33.47 -20.35
CA ALA A 30 -10.60 34.62 -19.90
C ALA A 30 -9.49 34.23 -18.91
N GLN A 31 -9.80 33.36 -17.95
CA GLN A 31 -8.79 32.78 -17.06
C GLN A 31 -7.81 31.90 -17.84
N GLY A 32 -8.30 31.07 -18.77
CA GLY A 32 -7.46 30.22 -19.61
C GLY A 32 -6.45 31.02 -20.42
N CYS A 33 -6.82 32.22 -20.87
CA CYS A 33 -5.94 33.17 -21.56
C CYS A 33 -4.99 33.92 -20.60
N LEU A 34 -5.47 34.35 -19.42
CA LEU A 34 -4.69 35.11 -18.44
C LEU A 34 -3.60 34.24 -17.77
N GLU A 35 -3.98 33.08 -17.22
CA GLU A 35 -3.07 32.21 -16.46
C GLU A 35 -1.98 31.56 -17.35
N SER A 36 -2.33 31.20 -18.58
CA SER A 36 -1.40 30.56 -19.52
C SER A 36 -0.65 31.53 -20.44
N GLY A 37 -0.97 32.82 -20.39
CA GLY A 37 -0.48 33.82 -21.33
C GLY A 37 -0.83 33.46 -22.78
N PHE A 38 -2.12 33.25 -23.08
CA PHE A 38 -2.64 32.75 -24.36
C PHE A 38 -1.96 31.45 -24.84
N GLY A 39 -1.79 30.48 -23.93
CA GLY A 39 -1.16 29.20 -24.17
C GLY A 39 0.35 29.25 -24.36
N THR A 40 0.99 30.42 -24.17
CA THR A 40 2.43 30.57 -24.43
C THR A 40 3.33 30.14 -23.28
N SER A 41 2.80 29.92 -22.07
CA SER A 41 3.59 29.47 -20.93
C SER A 41 4.25 28.11 -21.17
N GLY A 42 5.35 27.84 -20.44
CA GLY A 42 6.02 26.53 -20.50
C GLY A 42 5.09 25.40 -20.03
N LEU A 43 4.25 25.68 -19.03
CA LEU A 43 3.35 24.70 -18.43
C LEU A 43 2.19 24.33 -19.35
N SER A 44 1.55 25.31 -20.01
CA SER A 44 0.49 25.02 -20.99
C SER A 44 1.03 24.25 -22.20
N LYS A 45 2.25 24.57 -22.66
CA LYS A 45 2.91 23.85 -23.76
C LYS A 45 3.34 22.42 -23.43
N GLN A 46 3.83 22.17 -22.23
CA GLN A 46 4.40 20.86 -21.85
C GLN A 46 3.37 19.90 -21.22
N ALA A 47 2.30 20.44 -20.65
CA ALA A 47 1.35 19.70 -19.82
C ALA A 47 -0.14 19.97 -20.13
N TYR A 48 -0.44 20.82 -21.13
CA TYR A 48 -1.79 21.35 -21.40
C TYR A 48 -2.47 22.03 -20.19
N ASN A 49 -1.71 22.35 -19.15
CA ASN A 49 -2.21 22.91 -17.91
C ASN A 49 -2.26 24.44 -18.01
N LEU A 50 -3.48 24.95 -18.14
CA LEU A 50 -3.73 26.37 -18.35
C LEU A 50 -3.65 27.18 -17.05
N PHE A 51 -4.00 26.57 -15.92
CA PHE A 51 -4.38 27.25 -14.68
C PHE A 51 -3.38 27.09 -13.53
N GLY A 52 -2.17 26.55 -13.81
CA GLY A 52 -1.15 26.36 -12.79
C GLY A 52 -1.48 25.31 -11.72
N ILE A 53 -2.44 24.41 -11.98
CA ILE A 53 -2.94 23.47 -10.97
C ILE A 53 -1.82 22.48 -10.61
N LYS A 54 -1.41 22.50 -9.33
CA LYS A 54 -0.38 21.62 -8.77
C LYS A 54 -0.92 20.20 -8.56
N GLY A 55 -0.04 19.20 -8.49
CA GLY A 55 -0.38 17.78 -8.35
C GLY A 55 -0.38 16.99 -9.67
N THR A 56 -1.28 16.02 -9.78
CA THR A 56 -1.38 15.03 -10.88
C THR A 56 -2.79 15.00 -11.47
N TYR A 57 -2.93 14.60 -12.74
CA TYR A 57 -4.21 14.31 -13.40
C TYR A 57 -4.12 12.92 -14.05
N ASN A 58 -4.96 11.97 -13.64
CA ASN A 58 -4.87 10.55 -14.03
C ASN A 58 -3.43 9.99 -13.92
N GLY A 59 -2.75 10.33 -12.81
CA GLY A 59 -1.34 9.99 -12.54
C GLY A 59 -0.29 10.77 -13.35
N LYS A 60 -0.69 11.63 -14.31
CA LYS A 60 0.22 12.41 -15.16
C LYS A 60 0.49 13.80 -14.59
N TYR A 61 1.73 14.23 -14.67
CA TYR A 61 2.22 15.54 -14.23
C TYR A 61 3.44 15.98 -15.04
N VAL A 62 3.90 17.21 -14.81
CA VAL A 62 5.26 17.67 -15.12
C VAL A 62 5.90 18.23 -13.85
N LEU A 63 7.23 18.16 -13.74
CA LEU A 63 7.98 18.94 -12.77
C LEU A 63 8.34 20.29 -13.40
N MET A 64 8.00 21.38 -12.74
CA MET A 64 8.48 22.70 -13.11
C MET A 64 8.97 23.47 -11.88
N TRP A 65 10.02 24.26 -12.09
CA TRP A 65 10.51 25.19 -11.07
C TRP A 65 9.46 26.27 -10.81
N THR A 66 9.02 26.36 -9.56
CA THR A 66 8.13 27.40 -9.07
C THR A 66 8.82 28.17 -7.95
N SER A 67 8.25 29.30 -7.57
CA SER A 67 8.64 30.07 -6.41
C SER A 67 7.53 29.93 -5.37
N GLU A 68 7.82 29.24 -4.27
CA GLU A 68 6.96 29.30 -3.08
C GLU A 68 7.44 30.48 -2.23
N GLN A 69 6.52 31.06 -1.45
CA GLN A 69 6.85 32.13 -0.50
C GLN A 69 6.42 31.69 0.90
N ASP A 70 7.32 31.77 1.87
CA ASP A 70 6.99 31.46 3.26
C ASP A 70 6.15 32.60 3.90
N LYS A 71 5.62 32.34 5.11
CA LYS A 71 4.82 33.32 5.85
C LYS A 71 5.59 34.54 6.36
N TYR A 72 6.90 34.61 6.14
CA TYR A 72 7.77 35.74 6.46
C TYR A 72 8.20 36.52 5.21
N GLY A 73 7.79 36.06 4.02
CA GLY A 73 8.08 36.69 2.74
C GLY A 73 9.32 36.14 2.01
N ASN A 74 10.01 35.15 2.57
CA ASN A 74 11.18 34.54 1.92
C ASN A 74 10.72 33.72 0.71
N VAL A 75 11.35 33.90 -0.44
CA VAL A 75 11.00 33.21 -1.69
C VAL A 75 12.00 32.10 -1.97
N GLU A 76 11.56 30.85 -1.82
CA GLU A 76 12.35 29.67 -2.18
C GLU A 76 11.95 29.12 -3.55
N ARG A 77 12.93 28.64 -4.32
CA ARG A 77 12.69 28.08 -5.65
C ARG A 77 12.74 26.56 -5.60
N VAL A 78 11.58 25.92 -5.72
CA VAL A 78 11.40 24.46 -5.60
C VAL A 78 10.88 23.87 -6.90
N GLN A 79 11.04 22.56 -7.09
CA GLN A 79 10.30 21.85 -8.14
C GLN A 79 8.93 21.41 -7.62
N ALA A 80 7.87 22.03 -8.15
CA ALA A 80 6.51 21.59 -7.91
C ALA A 80 6.03 20.66 -9.03
N LYS A 81 5.16 19.71 -8.67
CA LYS A 81 4.40 18.91 -9.63
C LYS A 81 3.21 19.73 -10.10
N PHE A 82 3.02 19.83 -11.40
CA PHE A 82 1.85 20.43 -12.01
C PHE A 82 1.10 19.38 -12.83
N ARG A 83 -0.24 19.38 -12.73
CA ARG A 83 -1.10 18.42 -13.44
C ARG A 83 -0.78 18.40 -14.94
N LYS A 84 -0.77 17.22 -15.56
CA LYS A 84 -0.62 17.07 -17.00
C LYS A 84 -1.86 16.45 -17.61
N TYR A 85 -2.56 17.24 -18.40
CA TYR A 85 -3.80 16.86 -19.06
C TYR A 85 -3.52 16.23 -20.44
N PRO A 86 -4.44 15.41 -20.97
CA PRO A 86 -4.40 14.95 -22.37
C PRO A 86 -4.48 16.10 -23.37
N SER A 87 -5.34 17.10 -23.10
CA SER A 87 -5.54 18.30 -23.89
C SER A 87 -5.96 19.50 -23.01
N TYR A 88 -6.21 20.66 -23.63
CA TYR A 88 -6.82 21.80 -22.93
C TYR A 88 -8.25 21.52 -22.46
N ALA A 89 -9.01 20.60 -23.09
CA ALA A 89 -10.38 20.31 -22.70
C ALA A 89 -10.47 19.76 -21.27
N GLU A 90 -9.56 18.86 -20.89
CA GLU A 90 -9.51 18.32 -19.53
C GLU A 90 -8.98 19.35 -18.52
N SER A 91 -8.06 20.24 -18.92
CA SER A 91 -7.63 21.35 -18.06
C SER A 91 -8.77 22.33 -17.76
N LEU A 92 -9.66 22.58 -18.73
CA LEU A 92 -10.88 23.38 -18.56
C LEU A 92 -11.89 22.65 -17.66
N ALA A 93 -12.10 21.34 -17.90
CA ALA A 93 -12.99 20.51 -17.09
C ALA A 93 -12.57 20.40 -15.61
N ASP A 94 -11.26 20.39 -15.34
CA ASP A 94 -10.71 20.35 -13.98
C ASP A 94 -10.87 21.69 -13.24
N LEU A 95 -10.77 22.84 -13.93
CA LEU A 95 -11.15 24.14 -13.34
C LEU A 95 -12.65 24.19 -13.00
N GLY A 96 -13.51 23.71 -13.91
CA GLY A 96 -14.95 23.62 -13.66
C GLY A 96 -15.29 22.75 -12.45
N SER A 97 -14.63 21.59 -12.32
CA SER A 97 -14.72 20.72 -11.14
C SER A 97 -14.23 21.41 -9.86
N LEU A 98 -13.11 22.14 -9.92
CA LEU A 98 -12.54 22.89 -8.79
C LEU A 98 -13.49 23.99 -8.29
N TYR A 99 -14.26 24.64 -9.17
CA TYR A 99 -15.28 25.61 -8.79
C TYR A 99 -16.58 24.97 -8.29
N ASN A 100 -16.97 23.81 -8.82
CA ASN A 100 -18.14 23.07 -8.37
C ASN A 100 -17.93 22.45 -6.96
N ARG A 101 -16.72 21.99 -6.65
CA ARG A 101 -16.38 21.27 -5.40
C ARG A 101 -16.02 22.19 -4.23
N LEU A 102 -15.28 23.28 -4.44
CA LEU A 102 -14.77 24.07 -3.32
C LEU A 102 -15.74 25.19 -2.93
N ASP A 103 -16.32 25.08 -1.74
CA ASP A 103 -17.33 25.98 -1.15
C ASP A 103 -17.11 27.48 -1.39
N ARG A 104 -15.85 27.93 -1.34
CA ARG A 104 -15.45 29.33 -1.60
C ARG A 104 -15.90 29.86 -2.98
N TYR A 105 -16.09 28.99 -3.97
CA TYR A 105 -16.54 29.33 -5.32
C TYR A 105 -18.05 29.13 -5.55
N LYS A 106 -18.86 28.84 -4.53
CA LYS A 106 -20.33 28.74 -4.67
C LYS A 106 -21.00 30.00 -5.24
N ALA A 107 -20.38 31.17 -5.10
CA ALA A 107 -20.83 32.43 -5.72
C ALA A 107 -20.36 32.63 -7.18
N VAL A 108 -19.69 31.66 -7.78
CA VAL A 108 -19.24 31.63 -9.19
C VAL A 108 -20.09 30.65 -10.01
N VAL A 109 -20.44 29.51 -9.41
CA VAL A 109 -21.29 28.46 -10.00
C VAL A 109 -22.72 28.98 -10.15
N GLY A 110 -23.28 28.92 -11.36
CA GLY A 110 -24.65 29.37 -11.65
C GLY A 110 -24.83 30.89 -11.76
N GLU A 111 -23.79 31.69 -11.59
CA GLU A 111 -23.85 33.12 -11.92
C GLU A 111 -24.02 33.31 -13.45
N THR A 112 -24.68 34.41 -13.81
CA THR A 112 -24.99 34.80 -15.20
C THR A 112 -24.37 36.16 -15.57
N ASP A 113 -24.06 37.00 -14.59
CA ASP A 113 -23.31 38.24 -14.77
C ASP A 113 -21.80 37.98 -14.61
N TYR A 114 -21.05 37.99 -15.72
CA TYR A 114 -19.60 37.81 -15.71
C TYR A 114 -18.85 38.81 -14.82
N LYS A 115 -19.36 40.04 -14.63
CA LYS A 115 -18.73 41.04 -13.75
C LYS A 115 -18.97 40.75 -12.28
N LYS A 116 -19.99 39.97 -11.92
CA LYS A 116 -20.12 39.37 -10.59
C LYS A 116 -19.25 38.13 -10.48
N ALA A 117 -19.28 37.23 -11.46
CA ALA A 117 -18.51 35.99 -11.45
C ALA A 117 -16.99 36.23 -11.30
N CYS A 118 -16.39 37.16 -12.06
CA CYS A 118 -14.98 37.53 -11.91
C CYS A 118 -14.66 38.07 -10.50
N ARG A 119 -15.57 38.87 -9.90
CA ARG A 119 -15.41 39.39 -8.53
C ARG A 119 -15.60 38.31 -7.47
N ALA A 120 -16.47 37.33 -7.71
CA ALA A 120 -16.65 36.17 -6.85
C ALA A 120 -15.40 35.27 -6.86
N VAL A 121 -14.79 35.01 -8.02
CA VAL A 121 -13.50 34.30 -8.14
C VAL A 121 -12.39 35.02 -7.35
N GLN A 122 -12.29 36.35 -7.45
CA GLN A 122 -11.32 37.12 -6.66
C GLN A 122 -11.63 37.08 -5.15
N LYS A 123 -12.90 37.27 -4.75
CA LYS A 123 -13.33 37.22 -3.34
C LYS A 123 -13.11 35.85 -2.71
N ALA A 124 -13.18 34.79 -3.49
CA ALA A 124 -12.89 33.41 -3.10
C ALA A 124 -11.39 33.11 -2.92
N GLY A 125 -10.50 34.08 -3.18
CA GLY A 125 -9.05 33.91 -3.03
C GLY A 125 -8.43 33.00 -4.10
N TYR A 126 -8.85 33.14 -5.35
CA TYR A 126 -8.21 32.44 -6.48
C TYR A 126 -6.78 32.96 -6.73
N ALA A 127 -6.60 34.28 -6.66
CA ALA A 127 -5.33 34.96 -6.87
C ALA A 127 -5.12 36.05 -5.80
N THR A 128 -3.85 36.35 -5.50
CA THR A 128 -3.43 37.40 -4.56
C THR A 128 -3.43 38.81 -5.19
N ASP A 129 -3.65 38.92 -6.50
CA ASP A 129 -3.70 40.19 -7.21
C ASP A 129 -5.00 40.96 -6.93
N ILE A 130 -4.89 42.15 -6.33
CA ILE A 130 -6.01 43.03 -6.01
C ILE A 130 -6.81 43.50 -7.24
N ASN A 131 -6.26 43.39 -8.45
CA ASN A 131 -6.89 43.76 -9.72
C ASN A 131 -7.40 42.56 -10.54
N TYR A 132 -7.36 41.34 -10.00
CA TYR A 132 -7.61 40.10 -10.76
C TYR A 132 -8.97 40.11 -11.49
N ALA A 133 -10.07 40.46 -10.81
CA ALA A 133 -11.39 40.53 -11.43
C ALA A 133 -11.46 41.56 -12.56
N ASN A 134 -10.78 42.71 -12.42
CA ASN A 134 -10.76 43.75 -13.44
C ASN A 134 -10.02 43.27 -14.70
N LYS A 135 -8.90 42.54 -14.54
CA LYS A 135 -8.17 41.93 -15.67
C LYS A 135 -9.04 40.95 -16.46
N LEU A 136 -9.82 40.11 -15.77
CA LEU A 136 -10.74 39.18 -16.41
C LEU A 136 -11.91 39.90 -17.11
N ILE A 137 -12.52 40.91 -16.46
CA ILE A 137 -13.60 41.70 -17.07
C ILE A 137 -13.14 42.38 -18.36
N ILE A 138 -11.97 43.03 -18.35
CA ILE A 138 -11.38 43.66 -19.53
C ILE A 138 -11.16 42.62 -20.64
N MET A 139 -10.68 41.42 -20.31
CA MET A 139 -10.45 40.37 -21.30
C MET A 139 -11.75 39.82 -21.91
N ILE A 140 -12.80 39.68 -21.11
CA ILE A 140 -14.13 39.25 -21.58
C ILE A 140 -14.75 40.30 -22.52
N GLU A 141 -14.61 41.59 -22.19
CA GLU A 141 -15.09 42.70 -23.02
C GLU A 141 -14.27 42.84 -24.33
N GLN A 142 -12.95 42.87 -24.22
CA GLN A 142 -12.02 43.05 -25.35
C GLN A 142 -12.16 41.96 -26.41
N TYR A 143 -12.29 40.69 -26.00
CA TYR A 143 -12.44 39.55 -26.90
C TYR A 143 -13.91 39.12 -27.10
N LYS A 144 -14.88 39.87 -26.56
CA LYS A 144 -16.33 39.63 -26.66
C LYS A 144 -16.75 38.20 -26.26
N LEU A 145 -16.15 37.67 -25.20
CA LEU A 145 -16.24 36.24 -24.84
C LEU A 145 -17.64 35.80 -24.39
N MET A 146 -18.52 36.73 -24.00
CA MET A 146 -19.91 36.46 -23.59
C MET A 146 -20.72 35.68 -24.63
N GLN A 147 -20.35 35.76 -25.92
CA GLN A 147 -21.02 35.02 -27.00
C GLN A 147 -20.92 33.49 -26.86
N TYR A 148 -20.06 32.98 -25.97
CA TYR A 148 -19.86 31.56 -25.71
C TYR A 148 -20.58 31.05 -24.45
N ASP A 149 -21.25 31.94 -23.69
CA ASP A 149 -21.97 31.56 -22.46
C ASP A 149 -23.34 30.92 -22.73
N ASP A 150 -23.87 31.08 -23.94
CA ASP A 150 -24.99 30.29 -24.45
C ASP A 150 -24.49 28.93 -24.99
N THR A 151 -25.23 27.88 -24.68
CA THR A 151 -24.94 26.48 -25.02
C THR A 151 -26.20 25.71 -25.42
N SER A 152 -27.29 26.41 -25.71
CA SER A 152 -28.63 25.86 -25.97
C SER A 152 -28.71 24.94 -27.21
N GLU A 153 -27.88 25.17 -28.22
CA GLU A 153 -27.89 24.41 -29.49
C GLU A 153 -27.00 23.14 -29.49
N LEU A 154 -26.34 22.80 -28.38
CA LEU A 154 -25.46 21.63 -28.29
C LEU A 154 -26.19 20.35 -27.82
N PRO A 155 -25.84 19.15 -28.32
CA PRO A 155 -26.44 17.88 -27.90
C PRO A 155 -26.02 17.43 -26.49
N ASN A 156 -26.59 16.30 -26.04
CA ASN A 156 -26.30 15.62 -24.76
C ASN A 156 -25.78 14.18 -25.04
N GLU A 157 -25.10 13.57 -24.07
CA GLU A 157 -24.51 12.20 -24.14
C GLU A 157 -25.30 11.23 -23.21
N PRO A 158 -25.28 9.88 -23.43
CA PRO A 158 -26.12 8.90 -22.71
C PRO A 158 -25.40 8.12 -21.57
N ASP A 159 -26.18 7.45 -20.71
CA ASP A 159 -25.74 6.62 -19.57
C ASP A 159 -25.72 5.09 -19.88
N ASP A 160 -25.15 4.28 -18.96
CA ASP A 160 -24.81 2.83 -19.14
C ASP A 160 -25.52 1.95 -18.05
N PRO A 161 -25.86 0.64 -18.30
CA PRO A 161 -26.86 -0.10 -17.49
C PRO A 161 -26.35 -1.19 -16.51
N GLU A 162 -27.25 -1.67 -15.63
CA GLU A 162 -27.04 -2.69 -14.58
C GLU A 162 -27.25 -4.16 -15.03
N SER A 163 -26.98 -5.13 -14.14
CA SER A 163 -27.16 -6.60 -14.36
C SER A 163 -27.72 -7.33 -13.10
N PRO A 164 -28.57 -8.39 -13.22
CA PRO A 164 -29.34 -8.98 -12.11
C PRO A 164 -28.81 -10.31 -11.51
N GLU A 165 -29.56 -10.89 -10.54
CA GLU A 165 -29.13 -11.87 -9.51
C GLU A 165 -29.48 -13.38 -9.70
N THR A 166 -29.05 -14.17 -8.69
CA THR A 166 -29.06 -15.63 -8.43
C THR A 166 -30.38 -16.23 -7.89
N PRO A 167 -30.43 -17.55 -7.56
CA PRO A 167 -30.37 -18.07 -6.16
C PRO A 167 -29.44 -19.34 -6.05
N GLU A 168 -29.29 -20.16 -4.98
CA GLU A 168 -29.99 -20.50 -3.71
C GLU A 168 -28.95 -20.78 -2.55
N GLU A 169 -29.37 -21.23 -1.35
CA GLU A 169 -28.48 -21.79 -0.27
C GLU A 169 -28.64 -23.34 -0.15
N GLU A 170 -27.73 -24.10 0.47
CA GLU A 170 -27.64 -24.41 1.92
C GLU A 170 -26.23 -24.89 2.35
N PRO A 171 -25.86 -24.95 3.67
CA PRO A 171 -26.55 -24.51 4.89
C PRO A 171 -25.75 -23.47 5.72
N SER A 172 -26.28 -23.01 6.86
CA SER A 172 -25.76 -21.83 7.59
C SER A 172 -24.85 -22.10 8.81
N PHE A 173 -23.63 -21.57 8.77
CA PHE A 173 -22.81 -21.19 9.94
C PHE A 173 -22.12 -19.82 9.66
N PRO A 174 -21.89 -18.95 10.68
CA PRO A 174 -21.62 -17.54 10.43
C PRO A 174 -20.13 -17.16 10.30
N SER A 175 -19.57 -17.33 9.10
CA SER A 175 -18.82 -16.27 8.40
C SER A 175 -18.90 -16.56 6.91
N LYS A 176 -19.71 -15.80 6.15
CA LYS A 176 -19.98 -16.13 4.74
C LYS A 176 -18.79 -15.76 3.84
N GLU A 177 -18.57 -16.59 2.83
CA GLU A 177 -17.82 -16.20 1.62
C GLU A 177 -18.43 -14.91 1.05
N TYR A 178 -17.58 -13.98 0.59
CA TYR A 178 -17.94 -12.59 0.34
C TYR A 178 -19.18 -12.44 -0.59
N ALA A 179 -20.31 -12.05 0.01
CA ALA A 179 -21.63 -12.06 -0.62
C ALA A 179 -21.95 -10.77 -1.42
N GLY A 180 -20.96 -10.19 -2.10
CA GLY A 180 -21.13 -9.01 -2.97
C GLY A 180 -21.34 -7.67 -2.24
N ASN A 181 -21.75 -7.68 -0.98
CA ASN A 181 -22.13 -6.50 -0.20
C ASN A 181 -20.99 -6.05 0.73
N ASP A 182 -20.27 -4.99 0.35
CA ASP A 182 -19.26 -4.37 1.22
C ASP A 182 -19.91 -3.68 2.44
N ILE A 183 -19.26 -3.81 3.60
CA ILE A 183 -19.66 -3.08 4.81
C ILE A 183 -19.45 -1.58 4.55
N PRO A 184 -20.48 -0.72 4.73
CA PRO A 184 -20.36 0.70 4.42
C PRO A 184 -19.41 1.38 5.40
N LEU A 185 -18.17 1.55 4.95
CA LEU A 185 -17.16 2.33 5.63
C LEU A 185 -17.67 3.75 5.95
N ASN A 186 -17.12 4.35 7.01
CA ASN A 186 -17.63 5.55 7.66
C ASN A 186 -18.19 6.59 6.68
N LYS A 187 -19.53 6.70 6.65
CA LYS A 187 -20.31 7.58 5.78
C LYS A 187 -20.08 9.09 6.03
N LYS A 188 -19.22 9.44 6.98
CA LYS A 188 -18.75 10.80 7.26
C LYS A 188 -17.40 11.13 6.59
N LEU A 189 -16.75 10.18 5.92
CA LEU A 189 -15.58 10.45 5.08
C LEU A 189 -15.96 11.39 3.92
N PRO A 190 -15.13 12.39 3.56
CA PRO A 190 -15.38 13.24 2.41
C PRO A 190 -15.43 12.44 1.10
N SER A 191 -16.52 12.57 0.33
CA SER A 191 -16.74 11.87 -0.94
C SER A 191 -15.95 12.43 -2.13
N ASP A 192 -15.33 13.61 -1.97
CA ASP A 192 -15.04 14.52 -3.09
C ASP A 192 -13.54 14.63 -3.43
N VAL A 193 -12.68 13.78 -2.85
CA VAL A 193 -11.22 13.93 -2.94
C VAL A 193 -10.56 12.82 -3.76
N ASP A 194 -9.58 13.22 -4.57
CA ASP A 194 -8.92 12.41 -5.61
C ASP A 194 -7.38 12.48 -5.43
N PHE A 195 -6.96 12.22 -4.19
CA PHE A 195 -5.59 12.15 -3.70
C PHE A 195 -5.55 11.16 -2.53
N PRO A 196 -4.43 10.46 -2.27
CA PRO A 196 -4.35 9.61 -1.11
C PRO A 196 -4.32 10.46 0.17
N GLN A 197 -5.41 10.45 0.94
CA GLN A 197 -5.54 11.20 2.19
C GLN A 197 -5.28 10.34 3.43
N LEU A 198 -5.04 11.01 4.55
CA LEU A 198 -5.13 10.45 5.90
C LEU A 198 -6.17 11.24 6.69
N HIS A 199 -7.15 10.56 7.28
CA HIS A 199 -8.09 11.16 8.23
C HIS A 199 -7.97 10.47 9.59
N VAL A 200 -8.08 11.24 10.67
CA VAL A 200 -8.34 10.72 12.02
C VAL A 200 -9.82 10.89 12.35
N SER A 201 -10.41 9.92 13.07
CA SER A 201 -11.69 10.09 13.71
C SER A 201 -11.69 9.61 15.15
N THR A 202 -12.66 10.09 15.92
CA THR A 202 -13.03 9.50 17.22
C THR A 202 -13.36 8.00 17.08
N LYS A 203 -13.23 7.24 18.18
CA LYS A 203 -13.49 5.78 18.24
C LYS A 203 -14.89 5.37 17.76
N ASP A 204 -15.88 6.24 17.92
CA ASP A 204 -17.26 6.07 17.44
C ASP A 204 -17.47 6.54 15.98
N GLY A 205 -16.41 7.00 15.31
CA GLY A 205 -16.42 7.52 13.94
C GLY A 205 -17.08 8.89 13.77
N ASN A 206 -17.47 9.56 14.86
CA ASN A 206 -18.37 10.71 14.79
C ASN A 206 -17.74 12.01 14.30
N ASP A 207 -16.56 12.37 14.81
CA ASP A 207 -15.80 13.54 14.36
C ASP A 207 -14.66 13.07 13.47
N VAL A 208 -14.54 13.60 12.25
CA VAL A 208 -13.54 13.20 11.24
C VAL A 208 -12.75 14.42 10.79
N VAL A 209 -11.41 14.35 10.82
CA VAL A 209 -10.51 15.46 10.47
C VAL A 209 -9.34 14.95 9.61
N GLU A 210 -9.00 15.68 8.55
CA GLU A 210 -7.84 15.36 7.69
C GLU A 210 -6.52 15.65 8.42
N VAL A 211 -5.60 14.68 8.44
CA VAL A 211 -4.26 14.81 9.05
C VAL A 211 -3.26 15.19 7.96
N THR A 212 -2.90 16.47 7.90
CA THR A 212 -2.01 17.01 6.85
C THR A 212 -0.55 17.14 7.30
N GLY A 213 0.38 17.23 6.34
CA GLY A 213 1.79 17.54 6.60
C GLY A 213 2.65 16.40 7.18
N VAL A 214 2.11 15.19 7.30
CA VAL A 214 2.81 14.02 7.85
C VAL A 214 3.47 13.16 6.77
N ILE A 215 4.54 12.46 7.14
CA ILE A 215 5.13 11.37 6.34
C ILE A 215 4.68 10.06 6.98
N VAL A 216 3.84 9.31 6.28
CA VAL A 216 3.43 7.96 6.68
C VAL A 216 4.47 6.96 6.17
N ASP A 217 4.81 5.99 7.02
CA ASP A 217 5.66 4.85 6.70
C ASP A 217 4.84 3.57 6.92
N LEU A 218 4.17 3.11 5.86
CA LEU A 218 3.21 1.99 5.86
C LEU A 218 3.89 0.72 5.40
N THR A 219 3.81 -0.32 6.23
CA THR A 219 4.31 -1.66 5.97
C THR A 219 3.15 -2.60 5.67
N ASP A 220 3.24 -3.30 4.53
CA ASP A 220 2.22 -4.22 4.02
C ASP A 220 2.86 -5.53 3.56
N ASP A 221 2.38 -6.67 4.04
CA ASP A 221 2.97 -8.00 3.79
C ASP A 221 1.97 -9.05 3.26
N THR A 222 2.50 -10.21 2.83
CA THR A 222 1.71 -11.32 2.26
C THR A 222 0.91 -12.13 3.29
N THR A 223 0.87 -11.74 4.57
CA THR A 223 -0.01 -12.32 5.61
C THR A 223 -1.30 -11.52 5.83
N GLY A 224 -1.48 -10.41 5.09
CA GLY A 224 -2.59 -9.47 5.28
C GLY A 224 -2.37 -8.51 6.44
N LYS A 225 -1.27 -8.66 7.20
CA LYS A 225 -0.93 -7.75 8.29
C LYS A 225 -0.38 -6.45 7.72
N LYS A 226 -1.02 -5.35 8.10
CA LYS A 226 -0.60 -3.99 7.77
C LYS A 226 -0.51 -3.13 9.02
N SER A 227 0.51 -2.30 9.07
CA SER A 227 0.65 -1.24 10.05
C SER A 227 1.34 -0.05 9.43
N PHE A 228 1.14 1.13 10.00
CA PHE A 228 1.94 2.30 9.63
C PHE A 228 2.34 3.12 10.84
N THR A 229 3.44 3.85 10.67
CA THR A 229 3.86 4.88 11.63
C THR A 229 3.92 6.25 10.97
N PHE A 230 3.74 7.29 11.76
CA PHE A 230 4.09 8.66 11.38
C PHE A 230 4.39 9.51 12.62
N THR A 231 5.11 10.61 12.42
CA THR A 231 5.38 11.60 13.47
C THR A 231 4.75 12.93 13.11
N ILE A 232 4.04 13.55 14.05
CA ILE A 232 3.42 14.87 13.91
C ILE A 232 3.84 15.78 15.06
N THR A 233 4.05 17.06 14.77
CA THR A 233 4.39 18.10 15.75
C THR A 233 3.20 19.05 15.91
N LYS A 234 2.84 19.41 17.15
CA LYS A 234 1.73 20.31 17.43
C LYS A 234 2.08 21.74 17.01
N THR A 235 1.16 22.36 16.28
CA THR A 235 1.15 23.78 15.92
C THR A 235 -0.20 24.37 16.32
N GLU A 236 -0.34 25.70 16.19
CA GLU A 236 -1.63 26.37 16.33
C GLU A 236 -2.64 25.96 15.23
N SER A 237 -2.14 25.47 14.08
CA SER A 237 -2.96 25.16 12.90
C SER A 237 -3.40 23.70 12.79
N ASN A 238 -2.82 22.79 13.58
CA ASN A 238 -3.15 21.35 13.57
C ASN A 238 -3.59 20.81 14.94
N ALA A 239 -4.04 21.71 15.84
CA ALA A 239 -4.30 21.37 17.23
C ALA A 239 -5.39 20.30 17.38
N THR A 240 -6.43 20.34 16.55
CA THR A 240 -7.54 19.37 16.54
C THR A 240 -7.05 17.99 16.11
N GLU A 241 -6.31 17.91 15.01
CA GLU A 241 -5.68 16.68 14.52
C GLU A 241 -4.75 16.09 15.57
N PHE A 242 -3.87 16.91 16.14
CA PHE A 242 -2.90 16.48 17.13
C PHE A 242 -3.59 15.94 18.40
N ASP A 243 -4.67 16.54 18.85
CA ASP A 243 -5.39 16.11 20.07
C ASP A 243 -6.29 14.89 19.81
N LEU A 244 -6.84 14.71 18.60
CA LEU A 244 -7.56 13.50 18.19
C LEU A 244 -6.66 12.27 18.00
N LEU A 245 -5.34 12.43 17.84
CA LEU A 245 -4.40 11.32 17.69
C LEU A 245 -4.07 10.67 19.05
N ILE A 246 -4.97 9.83 19.53
CA ILE A 246 -4.89 9.04 20.78
C ILE A 246 -5.19 7.56 20.49
N ASN A 247 -4.83 6.66 21.40
CA ASN A 247 -5.16 5.23 21.28
C ASN A 247 -6.66 5.00 21.08
N ASP A 248 -6.99 3.90 20.40
CA ASP A 248 -8.34 3.45 20.00
C ASP A 248 -9.10 4.37 19.01
N ASN A 249 -8.64 5.61 18.78
CA ASN A 249 -9.16 6.43 17.70
C ASN A 249 -8.75 5.83 16.34
N ILE A 250 -9.57 6.11 15.33
CA ILE A 250 -9.52 5.45 14.03
C ILE A 250 -8.75 6.33 13.05
N LEU A 251 -7.96 5.70 12.18
CA LEU A 251 -7.36 6.35 11.02
C LEU A 251 -7.91 5.71 9.74
N TYR A 252 -8.21 6.54 8.74
CA TYR A 252 -8.60 6.12 7.40
C TYR A 252 -7.55 6.61 6.41
N ILE A 253 -7.01 5.70 5.59
CA ILE A 253 -5.90 6.00 4.68
C ILE A 253 -6.09 5.35 3.30
N ASP A 254 -5.77 6.09 2.24
CA ASP A 254 -5.80 5.55 0.88
C ASP A 254 -4.49 4.86 0.52
N GLU A 255 -4.48 3.53 0.57
CA GLU A 255 -3.34 2.73 0.11
C GLU A 255 -3.14 2.77 -1.42
N ARG A 256 -2.06 2.16 -1.90
CA ARG A 256 -1.80 1.98 -3.34
C ARG A 256 -2.81 1.04 -4.02
N ARG A 257 -3.23 -0.03 -3.34
CA ARG A 257 -4.15 -1.06 -3.89
C ARG A 257 -5.61 -0.77 -3.55
N PHE A 258 -5.95 -0.73 -2.27
CA PHE A 258 -7.30 -0.49 -1.78
C PHE A 258 -7.45 0.95 -1.27
N LYS A 259 -8.67 1.47 -1.24
CA LYS A 259 -8.97 2.85 -0.81
C LYS A 259 -9.65 2.87 0.55
N GLN A 260 -9.55 4.00 1.23
CA GLN A 260 -10.19 4.25 2.52
C GLN A 260 -9.98 3.09 3.52
N GLN A 261 -8.74 2.63 3.69
CA GLN A 261 -8.41 1.51 4.56
C GLN A 261 -8.41 1.96 6.03
N LYS A 262 -9.11 1.20 6.88
CA LYS A 262 -9.32 1.52 8.29
C LYS A 262 -8.24 0.91 9.17
N TYR A 263 -7.70 1.74 10.06
CA TYR A 263 -6.70 1.39 11.06
C TYR A 263 -7.16 1.89 12.43
N TYR A 264 -6.75 1.23 13.51
CA TYR A 264 -6.83 1.78 14.87
C TYR A 264 -5.46 2.23 15.32
N ILE A 265 -5.41 3.35 16.05
CA ILE A 265 -4.19 3.82 16.72
C ILE A 265 -3.91 2.91 17.91
N THR A 266 -2.81 2.15 17.81
CA THR A 266 -2.41 1.15 18.81
C THR A 266 -1.36 1.68 19.79
N ASP A 267 -0.52 2.63 19.38
CA ASP A 267 0.50 3.27 20.23
C ASP A 267 0.67 4.77 19.93
N VAL A 268 0.98 5.55 20.98
CA VAL A 268 1.16 7.01 20.92
C VAL A 268 2.30 7.46 21.85
N ASP A 269 3.47 7.67 21.27
CA ASP A 269 4.67 8.20 21.93
C ASP A 269 4.65 9.74 21.90
N LEU A 270 4.18 10.35 23.00
CA LEU A 270 4.14 11.81 23.18
C LEU A 270 5.44 12.33 23.82
N LYS A 271 6.19 13.13 23.07
CA LYS A 271 7.43 13.78 23.50
C LYS A 271 7.27 15.29 23.57
N GLN A 272 7.87 15.89 24.61
CA GLN A 272 8.01 17.34 24.76
C GLN A 272 9.49 17.72 24.77
N ALA A 273 9.89 18.66 23.89
CA ALA A 273 11.25 19.19 23.86
C ALA A 273 11.24 20.67 23.47
N LYS A 274 11.91 21.53 24.25
CA LYS A 274 12.00 22.99 24.00
C LYS A 274 10.62 23.65 23.76
N ASN A 275 9.62 23.28 24.55
CA ASN A 275 8.21 23.67 24.44
C ASN A 275 7.47 23.24 23.14
N VAL A 276 8.10 22.42 22.29
CA VAL A 276 7.45 21.74 21.17
C VAL A 276 6.90 20.40 21.66
N LEU A 277 5.66 20.07 21.27
CA LEU A 277 5.06 18.76 21.47
C LEU A 277 5.06 17.97 20.16
N THR A 278 5.44 16.70 20.23
CA THR A 278 5.52 15.79 19.08
C THR A 278 4.92 14.44 19.47
N LYS A 279 4.03 13.89 18.65
CA LYS A 279 3.54 12.52 18.78
C LYS A 279 4.15 11.67 17.67
N THR A 280 4.68 10.49 18.02
CA THR A 280 4.81 9.39 17.06
C THR A 280 3.61 8.47 17.26
N ILE A 281 2.94 8.13 16.16
CA ILE A 281 1.73 7.32 16.12
C ILE A 281 2.07 6.00 15.46
N THR A 282 1.65 4.88 16.07
CA THR A 282 1.58 3.57 15.41
C THR A 282 0.12 3.19 15.24
N ALA A 283 -0.24 2.71 14.05
CA ALA A 283 -1.59 2.29 13.73
C ALA A 283 -1.58 0.93 13.01
N ASN A 284 -2.47 0.03 13.44
CA ASN A 284 -2.63 -1.31 12.87
C ASN A 284 -3.97 -1.41 12.12
N HIS A 285 -3.98 -2.10 10.97
CA HIS A 285 -5.20 -2.29 10.17
C HIS A 285 -6.24 -3.09 10.94
N ILE A 286 -7.54 -2.84 10.69
CA ILE A 286 -8.64 -3.47 11.44
C ILE A 286 -8.59 -5.00 11.45
N PHE A 287 -8.08 -5.61 10.38
CA PHE A 287 -7.78 -7.04 10.30
C PHE A 287 -6.99 -7.54 11.51
N THR A 288 -5.82 -6.96 11.78
CA THR A 288 -4.97 -7.39 12.88
C THR A 288 -5.60 -7.12 14.25
N VAL A 289 -6.32 -6.01 14.40
CA VAL A 289 -6.86 -5.56 15.69
C VAL A 289 -8.10 -6.35 16.09
N LEU A 290 -9.12 -6.37 15.25
CA LEU A 290 -10.42 -7.00 15.57
C LEU A 290 -10.31 -8.54 15.63
N LEU A 291 -9.42 -9.15 14.84
CA LEU A 291 -9.15 -10.58 14.94
C LEU A 291 -8.29 -10.94 16.17
N ALA A 292 -7.56 -9.99 16.77
CA ALA A 292 -6.92 -10.19 18.06
C ALA A 292 -7.90 -10.06 19.24
N GLU A 293 -9.00 -9.32 19.06
CA GLU A 293 -10.06 -9.14 20.06
C GLU A 293 -11.10 -10.28 20.07
N ASN A 294 -11.37 -10.92 18.93
CA ASN A 294 -12.28 -12.06 18.85
C ASN A 294 -11.63 -13.38 19.29
N ARG A 295 -12.39 -14.23 20.00
CA ARG A 295 -11.99 -15.56 20.47
C ARG A 295 -12.96 -16.64 19.96
N VAL A 296 -12.40 -17.79 19.60
CA VAL A 296 -13.16 -18.99 19.18
C VAL A 296 -12.85 -20.12 20.16
N ASP A 297 -13.73 -20.35 21.14
CA ASP A 297 -13.53 -21.37 22.18
C ASP A 297 -13.84 -22.81 21.71
N ASP A 298 -14.70 -22.97 20.70
CA ASP A 298 -15.03 -24.28 20.13
C ASP A 298 -13.81 -24.89 19.41
N THR A 299 -13.49 -26.16 19.68
CA THR A 299 -12.41 -26.90 19.01
C THR A 299 -12.94 -27.99 18.09
N VAL A 300 -12.27 -28.20 16.95
CA VAL A 300 -12.58 -29.26 16.01
C VAL A 300 -11.38 -30.19 15.78
N THR A 301 -11.65 -31.49 15.60
CA THR A 301 -10.64 -32.48 15.16
C THR A 301 -11.20 -33.21 13.95
N LYS A 302 -10.96 -32.68 12.75
CA LYS A 302 -11.37 -33.28 11.48
C LYS A 302 -10.50 -32.78 10.33
N LYS A 303 -10.52 -33.49 9.21
CA LYS A 303 -9.96 -32.98 7.96
C LYS A 303 -10.79 -31.77 7.49
N LEU A 304 -10.15 -30.63 7.27
CA LEU A 304 -10.79 -29.40 6.83
C LEU A 304 -10.40 -29.05 5.39
N THR A 305 -11.28 -28.31 4.72
CA THR A 305 -10.94 -27.52 3.52
C THR A 305 -10.60 -26.09 3.95
N VAL A 306 -10.02 -25.29 3.06
CA VAL A 306 -9.70 -23.89 3.37
C VAL A 306 -10.95 -23.11 3.80
N LYS A 307 -12.11 -23.28 3.12
CA LYS A 307 -13.37 -22.64 3.52
C LYS A 307 -13.79 -23.04 4.93
N GLY A 308 -13.94 -24.34 5.18
CA GLY A 308 -14.34 -24.86 6.49
C GLY A 308 -13.36 -24.59 7.64
N ALA A 309 -12.16 -24.08 7.34
CA ALA A 309 -11.19 -23.57 8.31
C ALA A 309 -11.38 -22.06 8.57
N PHE A 310 -11.59 -21.25 7.52
CA PHE A 310 -11.96 -19.83 7.66
C PHE A 310 -13.32 -19.66 8.38
N ASP A 311 -14.31 -20.50 8.05
CA ASP A 311 -15.65 -20.52 8.66
C ASP A 311 -15.62 -20.71 10.19
N ILE A 312 -14.54 -21.31 10.71
CA ILE A 312 -14.28 -21.47 12.14
C ILE A 312 -13.40 -20.33 12.65
N ALA A 313 -12.33 -19.97 11.94
CA ALA A 313 -11.39 -18.92 12.35
C ALA A 313 -12.03 -17.53 12.49
N LEU A 314 -13.00 -17.20 11.63
CA LEU A 314 -13.70 -15.91 11.59
C LEU A 314 -15.05 -15.93 12.33
N LYS A 315 -15.40 -17.04 13.00
CA LYS A 315 -16.67 -17.18 13.74
C LYS A 315 -16.83 -16.06 14.77
N GLY A 316 -17.93 -15.33 14.67
CA GLY A 316 -18.26 -14.20 15.56
C GLY A 316 -17.70 -12.85 15.12
N THR A 317 -17.03 -12.77 13.97
CA THR A 317 -16.46 -11.53 13.42
C THR A 317 -17.27 -11.00 12.23
N ASP A 318 -17.13 -9.70 11.94
CA ASP A 318 -17.68 -9.07 10.73
C ASP A 318 -16.84 -9.35 9.46
N PHE A 319 -15.78 -10.17 9.55
CA PHE A 319 -14.91 -10.44 8.39
C PHE A 319 -15.51 -11.45 7.44
N SER A 320 -15.32 -11.17 6.15
CA SER A 320 -15.63 -12.07 5.04
C SER A 320 -14.35 -12.41 4.28
N TYR A 321 -14.38 -13.50 3.52
CA TYR A 321 -13.24 -13.91 2.71
C TYR A 321 -13.67 -14.25 1.28
N VAL A 322 -12.72 -14.17 0.35
CA VAL A 322 -12.87 -14.61 -1.04
C VAL A 322 -11.66 -15.46 -1.42
N LEU A 323 -11.88 -16.62 -2.04
CA LEU A 323 -10.80 -17.42 -2.60
C LEU A 323 -10.46 -16.91 -4.00
N GLU A 324 -9.20 -16.49 -4.22
CA GLU A 324 -8.73 -15.94 -5.50
C GLU A 324 -8.35 -17.05 -6.51
N GLU A 325 -8.44 -18.32 -6.08
CA GLU A 325 -8.41 -19.53 -6.91
C GLU A 325 -9.60 -20.43 -6.55
N PRO A 326 -10.03 -21.36 -7.43
CA PRO A 326 -11.02 -22.38 -7.06
C PRO A 326 -10.57 -23.22 -5.85
N GLU A 327 -11.47 -23.56 -4.94
CA GLU A 327 -11.14 -24.26 -3.68
C GLU A 327 -10.31 -25.55 -3.89
N SER A 328 -10.55 -26.27 -4.99
CA SER A 328 -9.80 -27.48 -5.40
C SER A 328 -8.31 -27.26 -5.69
N LYS A 329 -7.83 -26.02 -5.71
CA LYS A 329 -6.41 -25.66 -5.81
C LYS A 329 -5.71 -25.67 -4.45
N PHE A 330 -6.44 -25.42 -3.37
CA PHE A 330 -5.92 -25.39 -2.01
C PHE A 330 -5.76 -26.81 -1.46
N ALA A 331 -4.81 -26.98 -0.54
CA ALA A 331 -4.69 -28.25 0.18
C ALA A 331 -5.81 -28.39 1.21
N THR A 332 -6.06 -29.62 1.65
CA THR A 332 -6.87 -29.93 2.83
C THR A 332 -5.95 -30.30 3.99
N SER A 333 -6.06 -29.65 5.14
CA SER A 333 -5.29 -30.01 6.34
C SER A 333 -6.05 -31.04 7.20
N GLU A 334 -5.32 -31.79 8.03
CA GLU A 334 -5.90 -32.62 9.09
C GLU A 334 -5.74 -31.91 10.43
N GLU A 335 -6.76 -31.12 10.79
CA GLU A 335 -6.77 -30.35 12.03
C GLU A 335 -7.04 -31.22 13.26
N GLU A 336 -6.32 -30.93 14.35
CA GLU A 336 -6.45 -31.58 15.65
C GLU A 336 -6.57 -30.51 16.75
N ASN A 337 -7.71 -30.47 17.43
CA ASN A 337 -8.16 -29.40 18.34
C ASN A 337 -8.09 -27.96 17.77
N PHE A 338 -8.28 -27.75 16.47
CA PHE A 338 -8.29 -26.39 15.88
C PHE A 338 -9.43 -25.55 16.47
N GLY A 339 -9.09 -24.43 17.12
CA GLY A 339 -9.94 -23.64 18.01
C GLY A 339 -9.18 -23.21 19.28
N ASP A 340 -9.91 -22.86 20.34
CA ASP A 340 -9.44 -22.41 21.67
C ASP A 340 -8.41 -21.25 21.65
N LYS A 341 -8.53 -20.37 20.65
CA LYS A 341 -7.57 -19.33 20.30
C LYS A 341 -8.28 -18.03 19.89
N ASN A 342 -7.53 -16.95 19.81
CA ASN A 342 -8.02 -15.71 19.21
C ASN A 342 -7.96 -15.82 17.68
N SER A 343 -8.87 -15.15 16.96
CA SER A 343 -9.02 -15.32 15.51
C SER A 343 -7.74 -15.01 14.72
N THR A 344 -6.92 -14.06 15.17
CA THR A 344 -5.62 -13.77 14.55
C THR A 344 -4.65 -14.95 14.62
N GLU A 345 -4.68 -15.74 15.70
CA GLU A 345 -3.81 -16.92 15.87
C GLU A 345 -4.29 -18.10 15.03
N LEU A 346 -5.62 -18.22 14.85
CA LEU A 346 -6.22 -19.19 13.93
C LEU A 346 -5.92 -18.83 12.48
N ILE A 347 -5.97 -17.55 12.11
CA ILE A 347 -5.59 -17.08 10.76
C ILE A 347 -4.08 -17.26 10.51
N ASP A 348 -3.22 -16.98 11.50
CA ASP A 348 -1.79 -17.32 11.42
C ASP A 348 -1.56 -18.84 11.27
N GLN A 349 -2.35 -19.67 11.94
CA GLN A 349 -2.30 -21.12 11.74
C GLN A 349 -2.74 -21.51 10.31
N LEU A 350 -3.84 -20.96 9.79
CA LEU A 350 -4.32 -21.18 8.42
C LEU A 350 -3.26 -20.84 7.37
N ILE A 351 -2.59 -19.70 7.52
CA ILE A 351 -1.47 -19.28 6.65
C ILE A 351 -0.37 -20.35 6.64
N ASN A 352 -0.01 -20.88 7.81
CA ASN A 352 1.04 -21.88 7.94
C ASN A 352 0.61 -23.29 7.49
N ASP A 353 -0.66 -23.68 7.66
CA ASP A 353 -1.15 -25.04 7.41
C ASP A 353 -1.69 -25.28 6.00
N TYR A 354 -2.20 -24.23 5.35
CA TYR A 354 -2.67 -24.28 3.96
C TYR A 354 -1.70 -23.59 2.98
N GLU A 355 -0.56 -23.10 3.49
CA GLU A 355 0.48 -22.34 2.75
C GLU A 355 -0.09 -21.11 2.01
N LEU A 356 -0.98 -20.37 2.69
CA LEU A 356 -1.73 -19.24 2.12
C LEU A 356 -0.96 -17.94 2.13
N GLU A 357 -1.45 -16.99 1.34
CA GLU A 357 -1.07 -15.59 1.39
C GLU A 357 -2.32 -14.72 1.31
N LEU A 358 -2.37 -13.66 2.12
CA LEU A 358 -3.55 -12.83 2.27
C LEU A 358 -3.27 -11.39 1.83
N ASP A 359 -4.22 -10.78 1.14
CA ASP A 359 -4.33 -9.33 1.02
C ASP A 359 -5.68 -8.89 1.63
N VAL A 360 -5.76 -7.69 2.19
CA VAL A 360 -6.95 -7.25 2.94
C VAL A 360 -7.45 -5.89 2.46
N ASP A 361 -8.76 -5.82 2.25
CA ASP A 361 -9.54 -4.60 2.03
C ASP A 361 -10.53 -4.45 3.18
N ASN A 362 -10.18 -3.65 4.19
CA ASN A 362 -10.99 -3.48 5.41
C ASN A 362 -11.45 -4.82 6.04
N TYR A 363 -12.72 -5.19 5.86
CA TYR A 363 -13.37 -6.40 6.41
C TYR A 363 -13.34 -7.61 5.45
N LYS A 364 -12.66 -7.48 4.31
CA LYS A 364 -12.62 -8.47 3.23
C LYS A 364 -11.22 -9.03 3.07
N ILE A 365 -11.09 -10.35 3.20
CA ILE A 365 -9.82 -11.08 3.13
C ILE A 365 -9.73 -11.77 1.76
N HIS A 366 -8.79 -11.32 0.93
CA HIS A 366 -8.46 -11.96 -0.34
C HIS A 366 -7.46 -13.10 -0.08
N VAL A 367 -7.92 -14.34 -0.25
CA VAL A 367 -7.17 -15.56 0.08
C VAL A 367 -6.52 -16.12 -1.20
N TYR A 368 -5.20 -16.02 -1.26
CA TYR A 368 -4.38 -16.60 -2.33
C TYR A 368 -3.70 -17.88 -1.84
N LYS A 369 -3.50 -18.83 -2.76
CA LYS A 369 -2.51 -19.90 -2.58
C LYS A 369 -1.09 -19.39 -2.88
N LYS A 370 -0.97 -18.53 -3.90
CA LYS A 370 0.21 -17.71 -4.14
C LYS A 370 -0.20 -16.44 -4.87
N MET A 371 0.09 -15.27 -4.28
CA MET A 371 -0.21 -13.99 -4.92
C MET A 371 0.95 -13.51 -5.81
N GLY A 372 0.68 -12.53 -6.68
CA GLY A 372 1.69 -11.90 -7.54
C GLY A 372 2.07 -12.72 -8.79
N LYS A 373 3.03 -12.19 -9.54
CA LYS A 373 3.55 -12.72 -10.81
C LYS A 373 5.05 -12.49 -10.96
N GLU A 374 5.66 -13.10 -11.98
CA GLU A 374 6.99 -12.72 -12.45
C GLU A 374 6.97 -11.33 -13.11
N ILE A 375 7.90 -10.46 -12.72
CA ILE A 375 8.09 -9.14 -13.35
C ILE A 375 9.25 -9.22 -14.34
N PRO A 376 9.05 -8.94 -15.64
CA PRO A 376 10.13 -8.88 -16.62
C PRO A 376 10.90 -7.55 -16.53
N PHE A 377 11.51 -7.30 -15.38
CA PHE A 377 12.26 -6.09 -15.05
C PHE A 377 13.28 -6.37 -13.95
N THR A 378 14.52 -5.91 -14.15
CA THR A 378 15.64 -6.12 -13.22
C THR A 378 15.77 -4.97 -12.23
N PHE A 379 16.04 -5.28 -10.97
CA PHE A 379 16.52 -4.34 -9.96
C PHE A 379 18.04 -4.41 -9.93
N ASP A 380 18.70 -3.39 -10.48
CA ASP A 380 20.13 -3.31 -10.77
C ASP A 380 20.79 -2.23 -9.90
N SER A 381 21.84 -2.58 -9.15
CA SER A 381 22.51 -1.66 -8.22
C SER A 381 23.16 -0.45 -8.90
N ARG A 382 23.31 -0.50 -10.24
CA ARG A 382 23.89 0.57 -11.05
C ARG A 382 22.84 1.57 -11.56
N TYR A 383 21.54 1.29 -11.39
CA TYR A 383 20.46 2.08 -12.00
C TYR A 383 19.29 2.40 -11.04
N ASN A 384 18.51 1.41 -10.62
CA ASN A 384 17.22 1.56 -9.93
C ASN A 384 17.20 0.95 -8.51
N MET A 385 18.35 0.45 -8.04
CA MET A 385 18.50 -0.20 -6.73
C MET A 385 19.71 0.36 -5.97
N PRO A 386 19.73 1.66 -5.60
CA PRO A 386 20.89 2.32 -4.97
C PRO A 386 21.33 1.70 -3.63
N GLY A 387 20.46 0.94 -2.95
CA GLY A 387 20.79 0.24 -1.71
C GLY A 387 20.28 -1.20 -1.70
N ILE A 388 21.13 -2.12 -1.24
CA ILE A 388 20.79 -3.51 -0.93
C ILE A 388 21.47 -3.93 0.38
N SER A 389 20.76 -4.68 1.21
CA SER A 389 21.26 -5.26 2.46
C SER A 389 20.86 -6.72 2.54
N ILE A 390 21.85 -7.62 2.58
CA ILE A 390 21.63 -9.07 2.65
C ILE A 390 22.00 -9.53 4.06
N LYS A 391 20.98 -9.86 4.86
CA LYS A 391 21.13 -10.35 6.23
C LYS A 391 20.85 -11.85 6.29
N THR A 392 21.88 -12.64 6.55
CA THR A 392 21.76 -14.09 6.73
C THR A 392 21.93 -14.47 8.20
N ASN A 393 20.94 -15.14 8.78
CA ASN A 393 20.93 -15.65 10.16
C ASN A 393 20.99 -17.18 10.18
N SER A 394 21.96 -17.75 10.90
CA SER A 394 22.10 -19.20 11.06
C SER A 394 21.92 -19.71 12.51
N GLN A 395 21.43 -18.85 13.41
CA GLN A 395 21.27 -19.15 14.83
C GLN A 395 20.23 -20.25 15.09
N ASN A 396 19.10 -20.20 14.37
CA ASN A 396 17.95 -21.10 14.58
C ASN A 396 18.04 -22.42 13.79
N CYS A 397 19.09 -22.63 13.00
CA CYS A 397 19.14 -23.70 12.02
C CYS A 397 19.37 -25.08 12.65
N SER A 398 18.40 -25.98 12.52
CA SER A 398 18.41 -27.34 13.08
C SER A 398 18.47 -28.43 12.01
N THR A 399 19.04 -29.58 12.33
CA THR A 399 19.05 -30.78 11.47
C THR A 399 18.15 -31.89 11.98
N ARG A 400 17.66 -31.80 13.22
CA ARG A 400 16.77 -32.77 13.86
C ARG A 400 15.99 -32.16 15.04
N ALA A 401 14.86 -32.76 15.37
CA ALA A 401 14.09 -32.47 16.58
C ALA A 401 13.29 -33.70 17.03
N TRP A 402 12.90 -33.72 18.31
CA TRP A 402 11.92 -34.66 18.83
C TRP A 402 10.51 -34.06 18.80
N GLY A 403 9.52 -34.88 18.50
CA GLY A 403 8.10 -34.54 18.62
C GLY A 403 7.39 -35.46 19.62
N TYR A 404 6.68 -34.84 20.56
CA TYR A 404 5.89 -35.49 21.60
C TYR A 404 4.44 -35.05 21.46
N GLY A 405 3.54 -35.99 21.15
CA GLY A 405 2.10 -35.73 21.05
C GLY A 405 1.39 -35.81 22.40
N ALA A 406 0.07 -35.99 22.34
CA ALA A 406 -0.79 -36.28 23.48
C ALA A 406 -0.27 -37.43 24.37
N MET A 407 -0.32 -37.23 25.68
CA MET A 407 -0.10 -38.32 26.65
C MET A 407 -1.27 -39.32 26.64
N SER A 408 -0.99 -40.58 26.93
CA SER A 408 -2.04 -41.58 27.13
C SER A 408 -2.76 -41.36 28.46
N LYS A 409 -4.07 -41.63 28.49
CA LYS A 409 -4.94 -41.43 29.68
C LYS A 409 -4.45 -42.18 30.93
N ASP A 410 -3.69 -43.25 30.75
CA ASP A 410 -3.14 -44.08 31.83
C ASP A 410 -1.78 -43.58 32.35
N SER A 411 -1.37 -42.35 32.03
CA SER A 411 -0.07 -41.79 32.39
C SER A 411 -0.18 -40.33 32.80
N LYS A 412 0.74 -39.88 33.65
CA LYS A 412 0.84 -38.53 34.19
C LYS A 412 2.19 -37.93 33.87
N SER A 413 2.26 -36.61 33.76
CA SER A 413 3.51 -35.85 33.60
C SER A 413 4.56 -36.13 34.70
N THR A 414 4.13 -36.63 35.87
CA THR A 414 5.00 -37.07 36.98
C THR A 414 5.61 -38.46 36.83
N ASP A 415 5.23 -39.24 35.82
CA ASP A 415 5.67 -40.62 35.67
C ASP A 415 7.14 -40.70 35.21
N LYS A 416 7.92 -41.64 35.78
CA LYS A 416 9.33 -41.87 35.38
C LYS A 416 9.50 -42.29 33.91
N LYS A 417 8.41 -42.69 33.24
CA LYS A 417 8.30 -42.94 31.80
C LYS A 417 6.89 -42.57 31.36
N PRO A 418 6.62 -41.32 30.92
CA PRO A 418 5.30 -40.95 30.43
C PRO A 418 4.96 -41.74 29.17
N LYS A 419 3.74 -42.26 29.08
CA LYS A 419 3.21 -42.93 27.88
C LYS A 419 2.51 -41.90 26.99
N TYR A 420 2.65 -42.06 25.69
CA TYR A 420 2.05 -41.19 24.67
C TYR A 420 1.02 -41.97 23.83
N VAL A 421 0.14 -41.26 23.12
CA VAL A 421 -0.83 -41.86 22.18
C VAL A 421 -0.12 -42.52 20.97
N PHE A 422 1.05 -42.00 20.60
CA PHE A 422 2.00 -42.63 19.69
C PHE A 422 3.44 -42.42 20.22
N GLU A 423 4.36 -43.33 19.91
CA GLU A 423 5.76 -43.22 20.36
C GLU A 423 6.42 -41.92 19.88
N PRO A 424 7.16 -41.18 20.75
CA PRO A 424 7.82 -39.93 20.37
C PRO A 424 8.70 -40.05 19.13
N ILE A 425 8.62 -39.05 18.25
CA ILE A 425 9.19 -39.12 16.91
C ILE A 425 10.49 -38.31 16.87
N LEU A 426 11.60 -38.96 16.52
CA LEU A 426 12.83 -38.26 16.13
C LEU A 426 12.78 -38.00 14.61
N TYR A 427 12.56 -36.74 14.21
CA TYR A 427 12.76 -36.35 12.82
C TYR A 427 14.21 -35.94 12.61
N ILE A 428 14.80 -36.42 11.51
CA ILE A 428 16.15 -36.06 11.04
C ILE A 428 16.00 -35.56 9.60
N HIS A 429 16.50 -34.36 9.32
CA HIS A 429 16.44 -33.77 8.00
C HIS A 429 17.27 -34.60 6.99
N PRO A 430 16.77 -34.93 5.79
CA PRO A 430 17.46 -35.79 4.83
C PRO A 430 18.90 -35.34 4.50
N GLU A 431 19.12 -34.02 4.45
CA GLU A 431 20.44 -33.43 4.16
C GLU A 431 21.34 -33.24 5.39
N GLU A 432 20.98 -33.70 6.60
CA GLU A 432 21.70 -33.41 7.87
C GLU A 432 23.23 -33.49 7.76
N LYS A 433 23.76 -34.49 7.03
CA LYS A 433 25.21 -34.71 6.84
C LYS A 433 25.93 -33.52 6.21
N LYS A 434 25.24 -32.67 5.43
CA LYS A 434 25.77 -31.41 4.86
C LYS A 434 25.90 -30.28 5.90
N PHE A 435 25.19 -30.38 7.03
CA PHE A 435 24.94 -29.27 7.96
C PHE A 435 25.45 -29.51 9.40
N LEU A 436 26.31 -30.52 9.57
CA LEU A 436 26.92 -30.86 10.86
C LEU A 436 27.89 -29.76 11.33
N ARG A 437 27.85 -29.40 12.62
CA ARG A 437 28.81 -28.50 13.26
C ARG A 437 29.76 -29.34 14.11
N GLU A 438 31.07 -29.29 13.83
CA GLU A 438 32.07 -30.21 14.44
C GLU A 438 31.74 -31.70 14.26
N GLY A 439 31.08 -32.08 13.16
CA GLY A 439 30.58 -33.45 12.92
C GLY A 439 29.35 -33.83 13.76
N LYS A 440 28.81 -32.91 14.59
CA LYS A 440 27.63 -33.11 15.43
C LYS A 440 26.37 -32.54 14.75
N PRO A 441 25.19 -33.14 14.97
CA PRO A 441 23.91 -32.61 14.49
C PRO A 441 23.52 -31.33 15.24
N LYS A 442 22.63 -30.53 14.63
CA LYS A 442 22.03 -29.34 15.25
C LYS A 442 20.62 -29.70 15.74
N TRP A 443 20.34 -29.56 17.02
CA TRP A 443 19.01 -29.81 17.57
C TRP A 443 18.17 -28.54 17.53
N ALA A 444 16.90 -28.65 17.11
CA ALA A 444 15.86 -27.68 17.48
C ALA A 444 15.22 -28.11 18.81
N ASP A 445 14.53 -27.15 19.44
CA ASP A 445 13.68 -27.44 20.60
C ASP A 445 12.60 -28.47 20.24
N PRO A 446 12.25 -29.38 21.16
CA PRO A 446 11.29 -30.44 20.88
C PRO A 446 9.87 -29.87 20.75
N ILE A 447 9.14 -30.30 19.72
CA ILE A 447 7.70 -30.04 19.64
C ILE A 447 7.04 -30.85 20.75
N ARG A 448 6.27 -30.18 21.61
CA ARG A 448 5.46 -30.79 22.67
C ARG A 448 4.05 -30.27 22.54
N ASP A 449 3.15 -31.10 22.06
CA ASP A 449 1.79 -30.70 21.72
C ASP A 449 0.80 -31.79 22.12
N GLU A 450 0.02 -31.53 23.18
CA GLU A 450 -0.98 -32.47 23.67
C GLU A 450 -2.27 -32.49 22.82
N THR A 451 -2.40 -31.58 21.83
CA THR A 451 -3.48 -31.66 20.84
C THR A 451 -3.26 -32.79 19.85
N ILE A 452 -2.01 -32.99 19.43
CA ILE A 452 -1.62 -33.91 18.36
C ILE A 452 -1.70 -35.36 18.85
N LYS A 453 -2.65 -36.11 18.32
CA LYS A 453 -2.95 -37.52 18.61
C LYS A 453 -2.52 -38.45 17.47
N LYS A 454 -2.22 -37.93 16.27
CA LYS A 454 -1.67 -38.72 15.15
C LYS A 454 -0.16 -38.49 14.95
N SER A 455 0.56 -39.59 14.76
CA SER A 455 2.00 -39.56 14.40
C SER A 455 2.27 -38.87 13.06
N GLY A 456 1.37 -39.00 12.08
CA GLY A 456 1.48 -38.33 10.78
C GLY A 456 1.51 -36.80 10.88
N SER A 457 0.59 -36.22 11.67
CA SER A 457 0.50 -34.79 11.94
C SER A 457 1.79 -34.27 12.62
N MET A 458 2.32 -35.02 13.59
CA MET A 458 3.60 -34.71 14.23
C MET A 458 4.80 -34.79 13.26
N VAL A 459 4.84 -35.74 12.32
CA VAL A 459 5.87 -35.77 11.26
C VAL A 459 5.79 -34.52 10.38
N SER A 460 4.59 -34.05 10.04
CA SER A 460 4.39 -32.82 9.25
C SER A 460 4.86 -31.58 10.02
N ALA A 461 4.50 -31.46 11.30
CA ALA A 461 4.97 -30.37 12.16
C ALA A 461 6.51 -30.34 12.27
N LEU A 462 7.13 -31.50 12.53
CA LEU A 462 8.60 -31.63 12.60
C LEU A 462 9.30 -31.29 11.28
N LYS A 463 8.68 -31.59 10.12
CA LYS A 463 9.19 -31.19 8.80
C LYS A 463 9.14 -29.67 8.58
N LYS A 464 8.11 -28.97 9.09
CA LYS A 464 8.01 -27.51 9.01
C LYS A 464 9.04 -26.81 9.92
N HIS A 465 9.23 -27.36 11.13
CA HIS A 465 10.07 -26.84 12.22
C HIS A 465 11.58 -27.06 12.01
N VAL A 466 12.00 -28.23 11.53
CA VAL A 466 13.43 -28.56 11.38
C VAL A 466 13.97 -28.04 10.06
N ASN A 467 14.50 -26.81 10.11
CA ASN A 467 15.13 -26.12 8.99
C ASN A 467 16.66 -26.04 9.16
N PRO A 468 17.49 -26.74 8.33
CA PRO A 468 18.94 -26.68 8.44
C PRO A 468 19.57 -25.46 7.74
N TYR A 469 18.81 -24.82 6.85
CA TYR A 469 19.21 -23.70 6.01
C TYR A 469 19.08 -22.37 6.78
N PRO A 470 20.03 -21.43 6.64
CA PRO A 470 19.91 -20.08 7.18
C PRO A 470 18.66 -19.32 6.71
N GLU A 471 18.20 -18.39 7.52
CA GLU A 471 17.22 -17.38 7.12
C GLU A 471 17.98 -16.26 6.40
N THR A 472 17.71 -16.03 5.11
CA THR A 472 18.26 -14.88 4.38
C THR A 472 17.15 -13.89 4.04
N VAL A 473 17.29 -12.68 4.59
CA VAL A 473 16.46 -11.51 4.30
C VAL A 473 17.26 -10.57 3.41
N VAL A 474 16.70 -10.20 2.26
CA VAL A 474 17.25 -9.19 1.37
C VAL A 474 16.34 -7.97 1.48
N SER A 475 16.89 -6.85 1.93
CA SER A 475 16.21 -5.55 1.94
C SER A 475 16.81 -4.66 0.87
N VAL A 476 15.94 -3.94 0.14
CA VAL A 476 16.29 -3.10 -1.00
C VAL A 476 15.70 -1.71 -0.82
N ASP A 477 16.53 -0.69 -1.03
CA ASP A 477 16.09 0.68 -1.27
C ASP A 477 15.90 0.86 -2.79
N TYR A 478 14.64 0.78 -3.26
CA TYR A 478 14.32 0.96 -4.69
C TYR A 478 14.33 2.43 -5.07
N GLN A 479 14.70 2.77 -6.31
CA GLN A 479 14.60 4.14 -6.83
C GLN A 479 13.91 4.19 -8.20
N TYR A 480 12.82 4.95 -8.27
CA TYR A 480 12.16 5.30 -9.51
C TYR A 480 13.09 6.14 -10.40
N VAL A 481 13.49 5.60 -11.55
CA VAL A 481 14.39 6.27 -12.51
C VAL A 481 13.57 6.87 -13.65
N TYR A 482 13.33 8.18 -13.59
CA TYR A 482 12.48 8.93 -14.52
C TYR A 482 13.10 9.16 -15.93
N GLU A 483 13.88 8.21 -16.42
CA GLU A 483 14.47 8.21 -17.76
C GLU A 483 13.43 7.78 -18.83
N PRO A 484 13.15 8.58 -19.89
CA PRO A 484 12.11 8.27 -20.89
C PRO A 484 12.30 6.96 -21.68
N LYS A 485 13.45 6.30 -21.55
CA LYS A 485 13.70 4.95 -22.07
C LYS A 485 13.30 3.86 -21.06
N LEU A 486 13.60 4.04 -19.78
CA LEU A 486 13.30 3.08 -18.71
C LEU A 486 11.81 3.09 -18.34
N LEU A 487 11.16 4.27 -18.37
CA LEU A 487 9.71 4.44 -18.16
C LEU A 487 8.81 3.72 -19.19
N LYS A 488 9.38 3.06 -20.20
CA LYS A 488 8.67 2.18 -21.16
C LYS A 488 8.80 0.70 -20.85
N ILE A 489 9.76 0.33 -19.99
CA ILE A 489 10.15 -1.03 -19.66
C ILE A 489 9.71 -1.35 -18.22
N GLU A 490 9.88 -0.39 -17.30
CA GLU A 490 9.43 -0.45 -15.91
C GLU A 490 7.96 -0.88 -15.80
N LYS A 491 7.69 -1.83 -14.90
CA LYS A 491 6.36 -2.40 -14.65
C LYS A 491 5.93 -2.14 -13.20
N PRO A 492 4.63 -1.93 -12.95
CA PRO A 492 4.11 -1.91 -11.59
C PRO A 492 4.25 -3.30 -10.94
N PHE A 493 4.98 -3.34 -9.84
CA PHE A 493 5.14 -4.51 -8.97
C PHE A 493 4.39 -4.30 -7.65
N TRP A 494 4.01 -5.39 -7.00
CA TRP A 494 3.31 -5.44 -5.71
C TRP A 494 3.90 -6.53 -4.81
N LYS A 495 3.51 -6.57 -3.52
CA LYS A 495 3.86 -7.69 -2.65
C LYS A 495 3.42 -9.02 -3.29
N GLY A 496 4.27 -10.03 -3.14
CA GLY A 496 4.18 -11.34 -3.76
C GLY A 496 4.65 -11.44 -5.21
N ASP A 497 4.96 -10.34 -5.89
CA ASP A 497 5.61 -10.42 -7.21
C ASP A 497 7.08 -10.91 -7.08
N THR A 498 7.54 -11.68 -8.07
CA THR A 498 8.95 -12.12 -8.20
C THR A 498 9.69 -11.16 -9.13
N VAL A 499 10.88 -10.71 -8.71
CA VAL A 499 11.73 -9.77 -9.45
C VAL A 499 13.16 -10.28 -9.53
N HIS A 500 13.82 -10.04 -10.66
CA HIS A 500 15.24 -10.35 -10.82
C HIS A 500 16.10 -9.26 -10.15
N ILE A 501 16.94 -9.62 -9.19
CA ILE A 501 17.94 -8.72 -8.59
C ILE A 501 19.30 -8.95 -9.24
N LEU A 502 19.99 -7.86 -9.58
CA LEU A 502 21.39 -7.82 -9.99
C LEU A 502 22.14 -6.75 -9.18
N ALA A 503 22.68 -7.14 -8.03
CA ALA A 503 23.52 -6.29 -7.20
C ALA A 503 25.01 -6.54 -7.50
N ASP A 504 25.65 -5.63 -8.24
CA ASP A 504 27.10 -5.57 -8.31
C ASP A 504 27.67 -4.78 -7.11
N THR A 505 28.89 -5.11 -6.67
CA THR A 505 29.60 -4.42 -5.58
C THR A 505 31.05 -4.15 -5.97
N ALA A 506 31.65 -3.09 -5.40
CA ALA A 506 32.97 -2.58 -5.81
C ALA A 506 34.11 -3.62 -5.73
N ASP A 507 33.99 -4.64 -4.87
CA ASP A 507 34.95 -5.73 -4.73
C ASP A 507 34.70 -6.92 -5.69
N GLY A 508 33.90 -6.72 -6.75
CA GLY A 508 33.55 -7.76 -7.71
C GLY A 508 32.62 -8.85 -7.15
N THR A 509 31.86 -8.53 -6.10
CA THR A 509 30.84 -9.43 -5.55
C THR A 509 29.48 -9.12 -6.11
N THR A 510 29.17 -9.74 -7.25
CA THR A 510 27.82 -9.81 -7.78
C THR A 510 26.95 -10.74 -6.92
N TYR A 511 25.71 -10.32 -6.67
CA TYR A 511 24.57 -11.15 -6.26
C TYR A 511 23.51 -11.03 -7.37
N GLU A 512 23.10 -12.16 -7.91
CA GLU A 512 22.20 -12.29 -9.05
C GLU A 512 21.23 -13.44 -8.73
N ASP A 513 19.94 -13.13 -8.57
CA ASP A 513 18.94 -14.05 -7.99
C ASP A 513 17.50 -13.60 -8.33
N ASP A 514 16.57 -14.54 -8.44
CA ASP A 514 15.13 -14.28 -8.67
C ASP A 514 14.38 -14.31 -7.34
N VAL A 515 14.23 -13.14 -6.73
CA VAL A 515 13.69 -13.00 -5.38
C VAL A 515 12.22 -12.59 -5.36
N ARG A 516 11.49 -13.07 -4.37
CA ARG A 516 10.06 -12.78 -4.21
C ARG A 516 9.79 -11.76 -3.12
N LEU A 517 9.08 -10.69 -3.48
CA LEU A 517 8.76 -9.59 -2.57
C LEU A 517 7.76 -10.08 -1.52
N LEU A 518 8.08 -9.98 -0.23
CA LEU A 518 7.18 -10.40 0.84
C LEU A 518 6.57 -9.21 1.59
N THR A 519 7.32 -8.12 1.72
CA THR A 519 6.88 -6.90 2.42
C THR A 519 7.26 -5.67 1.61
N ILE A 520 6.29 -4.77 1.42
CA ILE A 520 6.51 -3.43 0.86
C ILE A 520 6.30 -2.38 1.95
N GLN A 521 7.28 -1.50 2.12
CA GLN A 521 7.26 -0.39 3.08
C GLN A 521 7.30 0.93 2.29
N TYR A 522 6.25 1.76 2.39
CA TYR A 522 6.07 2.93 1.52
C TYR A 522 5.23 4.05 2.16
N ASN A 523 5.31 5.26 1.61
CA ASN A 523 4.38 6.34 1.97
C ASN A 523 3.16 6.33 1.02
N PRO A 524 1.94 5.97 1.47
CA PRO A 524 0.73 6.03 0.66
C PRO A 524 0.38 7.46 0.22
N LEU A 525 0.60 8.45 1.08
CA LEU A 525 0.32 9.87 0.82
C LEU A 525 1.27 10.48 -0.24
N ASN A 526 2.35 9.77 -0.59
CA ASN A 526 3.27 10.16 -1.66
C ASN A 526 3.51 8.99 -2.63
N PRO A 527 2.72 8.86 -3.72
CA PRO A 527 2.88 7.78 -4.71
C PRO A 527 4.22 7.82 -5.49
N TYR A 528 5.10 8.79 -5.17
CA TYR A 528 6.45 8.92 -5.72
C TYR A 528 7.55 8.69 -4.67
N SER A 529 7.20 8.33 -3.43
CA SER A 529 8.18 7.80 -2.49
C SER A 529 8.67 6.45 -3.00
N SER A 530 9.98 6.33 -3.19
CA SER A 530 10.68 5.05 -3.20
C SER A 530 10.17 4.15 -2.08
N PRO A 531 9.65 2.95 -2.38
CA PRO A 531 9.40 1.95 -1.36
C PRO A 531 10.73 1.32 -0.91
N LYS A 532 10.78 0.92 0.36
CA LYS A 532 11.70 -0.13 0.81
C LYS A 532 11.05 -1.48 0.58
N LEU A 533 11.82 -2.44 0.12
CA LEU A 533 11.34 -3.73 -0.34
C LEU A 533 12.06 -4.83 0.41
N THR A 534 11.32 -5.74 1.04
CA THR A 534 11.92 -6.87 1.76
C THR A 534 11.48 -8.20 1.13
N PHE A 535 12.50 -8.94 0.72
CA PHE A 535 12.43 -10.28 0.15
C PHE A 535 13.01 -11.27 1.17
N ALA A 536 12.50 -12.49 1.21
CA ALA A 536 13.18 -13.59 1.87
C ALA A 536 13.19 -14.83 0.95
N ASN A 537 14.35 -15.46 0.82
CA ASN A 537 14.48 -16.65 -0.05
C ASN A 537 13.86 -17.88 0.65
N PHE A 538 13.05 -18.64 -0.09
CA PHE A 538 12.30 -19.79 0.41
C PHE A 538 13.15 -21.07 0.53
N ARG A 539 13.94 -21.14 1.61
CA ARG A 539 14.53 -22.36 2.20
C ARG A 539 15.48 -23.21 1.33
N LYS A 540 15.96 -22.79 0.14
CA LYS A 540 16.78 -23.66 -0.74
C LYS A 540 18.19 -23.17 -1.09
N ASP A 541 18.35 -21.98 -1.64
CA ASP A 541 19.48 -21.71 -2.57
C ASP A 541 20.78 -21.26 -1.89
N ILE A 542 20.85 -21.35 -0.56
CA ILE A 542 22.01 -20.95 0.26
C ILE A 542 23.21 -21.88 0.07
N GLN A 543 23.04 -23.07 -0.54
CA GLN A 543 24.18 -23.91 -0.93
C GLN A 543 25.07 -23.18 -1.94
N ASP A 544 24.51 -22.40 -2.86
CA ASP A 544 25.30 -21.61 -3.82
C ASP A 544 25.95 -20.38 -3.19
N ILE A 545 25.32 -19.72 -2.20
CA ILE A 545 25.96 -18.63 -1.45
C ILE A 545 27.22 -19.13 -0.71
N ALA A 546 27.13 -20.27 -0.02
CA ALA A 546 28.26 -20.85 0.71
C ALA A 546 29.37 -21.34 -0.25
N VAL A 547 29.01 -21.95 -1.38
CA VAL A 547 29.97 -22.35 -2.41
C VAL A 547 30.63 -21.14 -3.08
N ASN A 548 29.88 -20.07 -3.37
CA ASN A 548 30.41 -18.85 -3.95
C ASN A 548 31.30 -18.06 -2.98
N GLN A 549 31.00 -18.05 -1.68
CA GLN A 549 31.91 -17.50 -0.67
C GLN A 549 33.20 -18.33 -0.56
N ALA A 550 33.11 -19.67 -0.52
CA ALA A 550 34.29 -20.54 -0.51
C ALA A 550 35.13 -20.42 -1.79
N LYS A 551 34.49 -20.18 -2.94
CA LYS A 551 35.15 -19.89 -4.23
C LYS A 551 35.85 -18.53 -4.18
N LYS A 552 35.17 -17.45 -3.76
CA LYS A 552 35.76 -16.11 -3.61
C LYS A 552 36.93 -16.09 -2.63
N LEU A 553 36.85 -16.80 -1.50
CA LEU A 553 37.98 -16.97 -0.58
C LEU A 553 39.19 -17.68 -1.22
N ARG A 554 38.97 -18.67 -2.08
CA ARG A 554 40.06 -19.32 -2.84
C ARG A 554 40.63 -18.40 -3.93
N GLU A 555 39.79 -17.61 -4.58
CA GLU A 555 40.20 -16.69 -5.64
C GLU A 555 40.94 -15.46 -5.09
N GLN A 556 40.46 -14.85 -4.02
CA GLN A 556 41.18 -13.82 -3.26
C GLN A 556 42.50 -14.34 -2.69
N LYS A 557 42.50 -15.55 -2.10
CA LYS A 557 43.75 -16.14 -1.62
C LYS A 557 44.74 -16.36 -2.77
N ARG A 558 44.30 -16.92 -3.91
CA ARG A 558 45.16 -17.09 -5.09
C ARG A 558 45.69 -15.75 -5.63
N TYR A 559 44.90 -14.68 -5.56
CA TYR A 559 45.32 -13.34 -5.95
C TYR A 559 46.38 -12.75 -4.99
N ILE A 560 46.19 -12.92 -3.69
CA ILE A 560 47.17 -12.53 -2.66
C ILE A 560 48.46 -13.35 -2.82
N ASP A 561 48.36 -14.67 -2.98
CA ASP A 561 49.50 -15.56 -3.23
C ASP A 561 50.23 -15.16 -4.53
N GLN A 562 49.51 -14.75 -5.58
CA GLN A 562 50.10 -14.23 -6.83
C GLN A 562 50.85 -12.90 -6.64
N ILE A 563 50.33 -11.97 -5.84
CA ILE A 563 51.03 -10.72 -5.48
C ILE A 563 52.30 -11.04 -4.66
N LEU A 564 52.19 -11.93 -3.67
CA LEU A 564 53.31 -12.35 -2.82
C LEU A 564 54.37 -13.20 -3.55
N THR A 565 54.08 -13.69 -4.76
CA THR A 565 55.05 -14.38 -5.63
C THR A 565 55.59 -13.46 -6.75
N ALA A 566 55.13 -12.21 -6.80
CA ALA A 566 55.57 -11.17 -7.75
C ALA A 566 56.38 -10.04 -7.07
N LEU A 567 56.70 -10.21 -5.78
CA LEU A 567 57.55 -9.38 -4.93
C LEU A 567 58.82 -10.16 -4.53
#